data_AF-A0A8J7WH27-F1
#
_entry.id   AF-A0A8J7WH27-F1
#
_cell.length_a   1.000
_cell.length_b   1.000
_cell.length_c   1.000
_cell.angle_alpha   90.00
_cell.angle_beta   90.00
_cell.angle_gamma   90.00
#
_symmetry.space_group_name_H-M   'P 1'
#
loop_
_entity.id
_entity.type
_entity.pdbx_description
1 polymer ?
#
loop_
_entity_poly.entity_id
_entity_poly.type
_entity_poly.pdbx_seq_one_letter_code
_entity_poly.pdbx_strand_id
1 'polypeptide(L)' 'MAGCGNHSSEHADARMHLRQASEAFSELGDWWAAAECELHLGLVLQELGETTSANARLWAAREAFEKCGDAFNSAV' A
#
# COMPACT_ATOMS: atom_id res chain seq x y z
N MET A 1 -20.22 -5.86 28.57
CA MET A 1 -20.40 -5.02 27.36
C MET A 1 -19.06 -4.38 27.04
N ALA A 2 -18.11 -5.17 26.55
CA ALA A 2 -16.79 -4.69 26.16
C ALA A 2 -16.85 -4.30 24.67
N GLY A 3 -16.40 -3.09 24.36
CA GLY A 3 -16.62 -2.43 23.09
C GLY A 3 -15.95 -3.14 21.93
N CYS A 4 -16.73 -3.37 20.87
CA CYS A 4 -16.24 -3.56 19.53
C CYS A 4 -15.67 -2.22 19.02
N GLY A 5 -14.46 -1.86 19.44
CA GLY A 5 -13.80 -0.60 19.07
C GLY A 5 -12.40 -0.75 18.47
N ASN A 6 -11.91 -1.99 18.31
CA ASN A 6 -10.48 -2.21 18.02
C ASN A 6 -10.11 -2.27 16.53
N HIS A 7 -11.03 -2.67 15.65
CA HIS A 7 -10.71 -2.81 14.22
C HIS A 7 -10.25 -1.47 13.60
N SER A 8 -10.98 -0.39 13.85
CA SER A 8 -10.66 0.93 13.29
C SER A 8 -9.34 1.52 13.78
N SER A 9 -8.89 1.18 15.00
CA SER A 9 -7.59 1.64 15.51
C SER A 9 -6.43 0.89 14.85
N GLU A 10 -6.54 -0.44 14.74
CA GLU A 10 -5.50 -1.28 14.14
C GLU A 10 -5.31 -0.96 12.65
N HIS A 11 -6.39 -0.62 11.93
CA HIS A 11 -6.29 -0.15 10.55
C HIS A 11 -5.67 1.25 10.43
N ALA A 12 -5.87 2.14 11.41
CA ALA A 12 -5.23 3.46 11.41
C ALA A 12 -3.72 3.35 11.64
N ASP A 13 -3.30 2.48 12.56
CA ASP A 13 -1.89 2.19 12.82
C ASP A 13 -1.22 1.52 11.62
N ALA A 14 -1.87 0.52 11.01
CA ALA A 14 -1.38 -0.12 9.78
C ALA A 14 -1.18 0.91 8.64
N ARG A 15 -2.12 1.84 8.48
CA ARG A 15 -2.01 2.91 7.47
C ARG A 15 -0.84 3.85 7.74
N MET A 16 -0.60 4.21 9.00
CA MET A 16 0.52 5.07 9.36
C MET A 16 1.86 4.37 9.08
N HIS A 17 2.00 3.11 9.52
CA HIS A 17 3.22 2.33 9.31
C HIS A 17 3.52 2.10 7.83
N LEU A 18 2.51 1.76 7.02
CA LEU A 18 2.67 1.58 5.57
C LEU A 18 3.05 2.87 4.86
N ARG A 19 2.51 4.02 5.29
CA ARG A 19 2.89 5.32 4.74
C ARG A 19 4.33 5.69 5.08
N GLN A 20 4.74 5.50 6.33
CA GLN A 20 6.13 5.73 6.76
C GLN A 20 7.11 4.83 6.01
N ALA A 21 6.75 3.56 5.83
CA ALA A 21 7.55 2.62 5.04
C ALA A 21 7.65 3.08 3.57
N SER A 22 6.54 3.49 2.95
CA SER A 22 6.54 4.00 1.57
C SER A 22 7.40 5.25 1.39
N GLU A 23 7.37 6.21 2.33
CA GLU A 23 8.26 7.38 2.34
C GLU A 23 9.73 6.97 2.48
N ALA A 24 10.04 6.09 3.43
CA ALA A 24 11.42 5.60 3.63
C ALA A 24 11.94 4.87 2.38
N PHE A 25 11.12 4.03 1.74
CA PHE A 25 11.50 3.34 0.51
C PHE A 25 11.66 4.30 -0.68
N SER A 26 10.81 5.34 -0.76
CA SER A 26 10.95 6.38 -1.78
C SER A 26 12.25 7.19 -1.60
N GLU A 27 12.63 7.50 -0.35
CA GLU A 27 13.92 8.14 -0.03
C GLU A 27 15.12 7.25 -0.37
N LEU A 28 14.98 5.93 -0.19
CA LEU A 28 15.97 4.92 -0.58
C LEU A 28 16.03 4.69 -2.11
N GLY A 29 15.08 5.24 -2.87
CA GLY A 29 14.93 5.01 -4.31
C GLY A 29 14.39 3.61 -4.65
N ASP A 30 13.84 2.90 -3.67
CA ASP A 30 13.21 1.59 -3.83
C ASP A 30 11.72 1.77 -4.12
N TRP A 31 11.43 2.10 -5.39
CA TRP A 31 10.07 2.27 -5.89
C TRP A 31 9.24 1.00 -5.81
N TRP A 32 9.89 -0.17 -5.79
CA TRP A 32 9.22 -1.47 -5.68
C TRP A 32 8.67 -1.67 -4.28
N ALA A 33 9.50 -1.45 -3.25
CA ALA A 33 9.07 -1.53 -1.86
C ALA A 33 8.05 -0.43 -1.50
N ALA A 34 8.17 0.77 -2.08
CA ALA A 34 7.17 1.83 -1.92
C ALA A 34 5.80 1.46 -2.52
N ALA A 35 5.79 0.80 -3.68
CA ALA A 35 4.57 0.30 -4.31
C ALA A 35 3.93 -0.85 -3.52
N GLU A 36 4.75 -1.72 -2.92
CA GLU A 36 4.27 -2.82 -2.06
C GLU A 36 3.54 -2.30 -0.82
N CYS A 37 4.06 -1.23 -0.23
CA CYS A 37 3.40 -0.56 0.89
C CYS A 37 2.01 0.00 0.50
N GLU A 38 1.89 0.61 -0.68
CA GLU A 38 0.62 1.12 -1.21
C GLU A 38 -0.37 -0.01 -1.55
N LEU A 39 0.13 -1.17 -1.99
CA LEU A 39 -0.68 -2.37 -2.20
C LEU A 39 -1.31 -2.85 -0.89
N HIS A 40 -0.50 -2.99 0.16
CA HIS A 40 -0.96 -3.38 1.50
C HIS A 40 -1.96 -2.38 2.07
N LEU A 41 -1.76 -1.08 1.80
CA LEU A 41 -2.71 -0.04 2.20
C LEU A 41 -4.07 -0.22 1.52
N GLY A 42 -4.06 -0.58 0.24
CA GLY A 42 -5.27 -0.91 -0.52
C GLY A 42 -6.01 -2.13 0.04
N LEU A 43 -5.28 -3.17 0.49
CA LEU A 43 -5.88 -4.33 1.14
C LEU A 43 -6.55 -3.96 2.47
N VAL A 44 -5.88 -3.15 3.31
CA VAL A 44 -6.47 -2.65 4.57
C VAL A 44 -7.73 -1.81 4.32
N LEU A 45 -7.74 -0.99 3.27
CA LEU A 45 -8.93 -0.22 2.88
C LEU A 45 -10.06 -1.13 2.38
N GLN A 46 -9.74 -2.26 1.76
CA GLN A 46 -10.72 -3.26 1.36
C GLN A 46 -11.40 -3.90 2.58
N GLU A 47 -10.61 -4.27 3.60
CA GLU A 47 -11.12 -4.80 4.88
C GLU A 47 -11.99 -3.78 5.63
N LEU A 48 -11.70 -2.49 5.49
CA LEU A 48 -12.52 -1.38 6.01
C LEU A 48 -13.81 -1.15 5.22
N GLY A 49 -14.03 -1.84 4.09
CA GLY A 49 -15.17 -1.63 3.20
C GLY A 49 -15.02 -0.43 2.26
N GLU A 50 -13.85 0.23 2.24
CA GLU A 50 -13.55 1.36 1.36
C GLU A 50 -13.00 0.89 0.00
N THR A 51 -13.81 0.12 -0.73
CA THR A 51 -13.38 -0.57 -1.95
C THR A 51 -12.96 0.40 -3.08
N THR A 52 -13.54 1.60 -3.13
CA THR A 52 -13.18 2.64 -4.11
C THR A 52 -11.79 3.21 -3.82
N SER A 53 -11.53 3.59 -2.58
CA SER A 53 -10.22 4.07 -2.13
C SER A 53 -9.15 2.99 -2.28
N ALA A 54 -9.49 1.75 -1.94
CA ALA A 54 -8.63 0.57 -2.11
C ALA A 54 -8.23 0.35 -3.57
N ASN A 55 -9.21 0.35 -4.50
CA ASN A 55 -8.92 0.14 -5.91
C ASN A 55 -8.00 1.21 -6.50
N ALA A 56 -8.21 2.48 -6.14
CA ALA A 56 -7.33 3.55 -6.61
C ALA A 56 -5.87 3.34 -6.17
N ARG A 57 -5.68 2.89 -4.92
CA ARG A 57 -4.36 2.60 -4.34
C ARG A 57 -3.71 1.37 -4.98
N LEU A 58 -4.47 0.30 -5.14
CA LEU A 58 -4.01 -0.93 -5.80
C LEU A 58 -3.64 -0.68 -7.26
N TRP A 59 -4.39 0.17 -7.97
CA TRP A 59 -4.06 0.55 -9.35
C TRP A 59 -2.77 1.34 -9.44
N ALA A 60 -2.59 2.34 -8.57
CA ALA A 60 -1.36 3.13 -8.53
C ALA A 60 -0.14 2.26 -8.19
N ALA A 61 -0.27 1.37 -7.19
CA ALA A 61 0.76 0.40 -6.84
C ALA A 61 1.09 -0.52 -8.03
N ARG A 62 0.06 -1.05 -8.69
CA ARG A 62 0.24 -1.91 -9.88
C ARG A 62 0.96 -1.19 -11.01
N GLU A 63 0.61 0.06 -11.31
CA GLU A 63 1.28 0.83 -12.36
C GLU A 63 2.77 1.07 -12.01
N ALA A 64 3.07 1.31 -10.74
CA ALA A 64 4.46 1.43 -10.27
C ALA A 64 5.22 0.10 -10.40
N PHE A 65 4.57 -1.03 -10.07
CA PHE A 65 5.13 -2.36 -10.28
C PHE A 65 5.32 -2.70 -11.74
N GLU A 66 4.38 -2.36 -12.63
CA GLU A 66 4.53 -2.55 -14.07
C GLU A 66 5.70 -1.72 -14.59
N LYS A 67 5.83 -0.44 -14.21
CA LYS A 67 6.98 0.39 -14.62
C LYS A 67 8.33 -0.17 -14.12
N CYS A 68 8.37 -0.70 -12.89
CA CYS A 68 9.58 -1.34 -12.36
C CYS A 68 9.86 -2.72 -12.99
N GLY A 69 8.81 -3.49 -13.26
CA GLY A 69 8.88 -4.83 -13.86
C GLY A 69 9.21 -4.81 -15.34
N ASP A 70 8.68 -3.84 -16.10
CA ASP A 70 9.08 -3.57 -17.49
C ASP A 70 10.54 -3.14 -17.56
N ALA A 71 11.02 -2.31 -16.61
CA ALA A 71 12.44 -1.96 -16.52
C ALA A 71 13.34 -3.17 -16.25
N PHE A 72 12.85 -4.18 -15.49
CA PHE A 72 13.60 -5.41 -15.22
C PHE A 72 13.54 -6.41 -16.40
N ASN A 73 12.42 -6.46 -17.12
CA ASN A 73 12.21 -7.38 -18.25
C ASN A 73 12.74 -6.82 -19.59
N SER A 74 12.94 -5.50 -19.69
CA SER A 74 13.62 -4.82 -20.80
C SER A 74 15.15 -5.07 -20.83
N ALA A 75 15.71 -5.77 -19.85
CA ALA A 75 17.13 -6.05 -19.74
C ALA A 75 17.52 -7.47 -20.22
N VAL A 76 16.72 -8.12 -21.06
CA VAL A 76 17.02 -9.44 -21.66
C VAL A 76 17.37 -9.36 -23.15
#